data_AF-A0A3S5CQX3-F1
#
_entry.id   AF-A0A3S5CQX3-F1
#
_cell.length_a   1.000
_cell.length_b   1.000
_cell.length_c   1.000
_cell.angle_alpha   90.00
_cell.angle_beta   90.00
_cell.angle_gamma   90.00
#
_symmetry.space_group_name_H-M   'P 1'
#
loop_
_entity.id
_entity.type
_entity.pdbx_description
1 polymer ?
#
loop_
_entity_poly.entity_id
_entity_poly.type
_entity_poly.pdbx_seq_one_letter_code
_entity_poly.pdbx_strand_id
1 'polypeptide(L)'
;MHSWIDGITIPFPESVAQKRHYFTYTSLENDFLAGDVSADSIRNLVCECLNMRLAGIRGDFSCKPELQRLVEQAYPDESGVECHAPSEPNDAQSLDKGSLILSHHNLG
;
A
#
# COMPACT_ATOMS: atom_id res chain seq x y z
N MET A 1 2.21 19.10 34.28
CA MET A 1 3.36 18.85 33.39
C MET A 1 3.38 17.34 33.11
N HIS A 2 2.90 16.90 31.95
CA HIS A 2 2.96 15.48 31.59
C HIS A 2 4.35 15.21 31.03
N SER A 3 5.16 14.44 31.75
CA SER A 3 6.48 14.01 31.30
C SER A 3 6.28 12.86 30.31
N TRP A 4 6.50 13.12 29.01
CA TRP A 4 6.28 12.15 27.92
C TRP A 4 7.40 11.12 27.77
N ILE A 5 8.32 10.99 28.73
CA ILE A 5 9.43 10.04 28.62
C ILE A 5 8.98 8.68 29.15
N ASP A 6 7.96 8.10 28.52
CA ASP A 6 7.68 6.68 28.64
C ASP A 6 8.64 5.97 27.69
N GLY A 7 9.73 5.43 28.24
CA GLY A 7 10.67 4.62 27.49
C GLY A 7 10.02 3.35 26.95
N ILE A 8 10.73 2.61 26.10
CA ILE A 8 10.23 1.35 25.55
C ILE A 8 10.69 0.17 26.40
N THR A 9 9.80 -0.79 26.64
CA THR A 9 10.15 -2.03 27.34
C THR A 9 10.21 -3.17 26.34
N ILE A 10 11.39 -3.76 26.16
CA ILE A 10 11.55 -4.93 25.30
C ILE A 10 11.52 -6.21 26.16
N PRO A 11 10.62 -7.15 25.87
CA PRO A 11 10.64 -8.49 26.47
C PRO A 11 11.76 -9.33 25.83
N PHE A 12 12.59 -9.97 26.65
CA PHE A 12 13.63 -10.88 26.16
C PHE A 12 13.09 -12.31 26.15
N PRO A 13 13.18 -13.02 25.01
CA PRO A 13 12.58 -14.35 24.88
C PRO A 13 13.32 -15.43 25.68
N GLU A 14 14.61 -15.25 26.01
CA GLU A 14 15.43 -16.29 26.65
C GLU A 14 15.22 -16.41 28.18
N SER A 15 14.46 -15.50 28.79
CA SER A 15 14.08 -15.60 30.20
C SER A 15 12.79 -14.84 30.44
N VAL A 16 11.74 -15.55 30.87
CA VAL A 16 10.39 -15.00 31.18
C VAL A 16 10.45 -13.88 32.23
N ALA A 17 11.57 -13.75 32.95
CA ALA A 17 11.80 -12.73 33.98
C ALA A 17 12.57 -11.49 33.50
N GLN A 18 13.16 -11.48 32.28
CA GLN A 18 14.04 -10.40 31.87
C GLN A 18 13.36 -9.48 30.85
N LYS A 19 13.00 -8.28 31.31
CA LYS A 19 12.57 -7.15 30.46
C LYS A 19 13.60 -6.04 30.65
N ARG A 20 14.02 -5.39 29.57
CA ARG A 20 14.90 -4.20 29.64
C ARG A 20 14.09 -2.99 29.19
N HIS A 21 14.18 -1.93 29.98
CA HIS A 21 13.51 -0.67 29.71
C HIS A 21 14.52 0.34 29.16
N TYR A 22 14.20 0.95 28.04
CA TYR A 22 15.06 1.88 27.31
C TYR A 22 14.43 3.26 27.31
N PHE A 23 15.06 4.20 28.02
CA PHE A 23 14.65 5.60 28.05
C PHE A 23 15.20 6.41 26.87
N THR A 24 16.20 5.89 26.15
CA THR A 24 16.83 6.56 25.01
C THR A 24 17.00 5.62 23.84
N TYR A 25 16.91 6.17 22.63
CA TYR A 25 17.22 5.44 21.40
C TYR A 25 18.65 4.88 21.42
N THR A 26 19.64 5.69 21.81
CA THR A 26 21.06 5.29 21.83
C THR A 26 21.30 4.05 22.71
N SER A 27 20.65 3.94 23.87
CA SER A 27 20.77 2.72 24.70
C SER A 27 20.23 1.47 24.00
N LEU A 28 19.12 1.61 23.26
CA LEU A 28 18.55 0.50 22.49
C LEU A 28 19.43 0.13 21.30
N GLU A 29 19.92 1.14 20.58
CA GLU A 29 20.79 0.96 19.42
C GLU A 29 22.06 0.20 19.80
N ASN A 30 22.71 0.57 20.90
CA ASN A 30 23.91 -0.12 21.39
C ASN A 30 23.63 -1.61 21.68
N ASP A 31 22.55 -1.92 22.38
CA ASP A 31 22.20 -3.30 22.74
C ASP A 31 21.77 -4.12 21.51
N PHE A 32 21.13 -3.48 20.53
CA PHE A 32 20.80 -4.11 19.26
C PHE A 32 22.07 -4.44 18.45
N LEU A 33 23.01 -3.49 18.35
CA LEU A 33 24.29 -3.70 17.66
C LEU A 33 25.19 -4.72 18.35
N ALA A 34 25.09 -4.84 19.68
CA ALA A 34 25.78 -5.86 20.46
C ALA A 34 25.18 -7.27 20.30
N GLY A 35 23.98 -7.39 19.72
CA GLY A 35 23.27 -8.66 19.58
C GLY A 35 22.45 -9.07 20.82
N ASP A 36 22.39 -8.23 21.85
CA ASP A 36 21.60 -8.47 23.06
C ASP A 36 20.10 -8.39 22.76
N VAL A 37 19.69 -7.56 21.81
CA VAL A 37 18.29 -7.41 21.38
C VAL A 37 18.09 -8.00 20.00
N SER A 38 17.19 -8.98 19.89
CA SER A 38 16.83 -9.56 18.60
C SER A 38 15.97 -8.61 17.75
N ALA A 39 16.12 -8.68 16.44
CA ALA A 39 15.28 -7.93 15.51
C ALA A 39 13.79 -8.32 15.62
N ASP A 40 13.49 -9.58 15.95
CA ASP A 40 12.12 -10.06 16.18
C ASP A 40 11.49 -9.40 17.40
N SER A 41 12.23 -9.26 18.50
CA SER A 41 11.75 -8.56 19.71
C SER A 41 11.36 -7.11 19.39
N ILE A 42 12.16 -6.40 18.59
CA ILE A 42 11.85 -5.02 18.16
C ILE A 42 10.61 -5.00 17.26
N ARG A 43 10.56 -5.86 16.23
CA ARG A 43 9.42 -5.92 15.31
C ARG A 43 8.11 -6.17 16.04
N ASN A 44 8.09 -7.17 16.93
CA ASN A 44 6.90 -7.55 17.69
C ASN A 44 6.40 -6.39 18.56
N LEU A 45 7.31 -5.73 19.30
CA LEU A 45 6.95 -4.58 20.12
C LEU A 45 6.41 -3.42 19.27
N VAL A 46 7.06 -3.10 18.16
CA VAL A 46 6.61 -2.03 17.25
C VAL A 46 5.23 -2.34 16.69
N CYS A 47 4.99 -3.57 16.25
CA CYS A 47 3.67 -4.01 15.78
C CYS A 47 2.60 -3.86 16.86
N GLU A 48 2.89 -4.24 18.11
CA GLU A 48 1.96 -4.08 19.23
C GLU A 48 1.63 -2.60 19.50
N CYS A 49 2.67 -1.75 19.62
CA CYS A 49 2.50 -0.32 19.84
C CYS A 49 1.71 0.37 18.71
N LEU A 50 2.01 0.04 17.45
CA LEU A 50 1.28 0.56 16.30
C LEU A 50 -0.17 0.06 16.30
N ASN A 51 -0.41 -1.21 16.59
CA ASN A 51 -1.76 -1.75 16.63
C ASN A 51 -2.61 -1.09 17.73
N MET A 52 -2.04 -0.81 18.90
CA MET A 52 -2.75 -0.09 19.97
C MET A 52 -3.12 1.34 19.53
N ARG A 53 -2.18 2.08 18.93
CA ARG A 53 -2.45 3.44 18.44
C ARG A 53 -3.48 3.46 17.32
N LEU A 54 -3.37 2.53 16.38
CA LEU A 54 -4.27 2.41 15.24
C LEU A 54 -5.65 1.86 15.61
N ALA A 55 -5.80 1.17 16.76
CA ALA A 55 -7.08 0.61 17.17
C ALA A 55 -8.16 1.69 17.36
N GLY A 56 -7.81 2.83 17.96
CA GLY A 56 -8.74 3.96 18.12
C GLY A 56 -9.17 4.54 16.77
N ILE A 57 -8.22 4.73 15.86
CA ILE A 57 -8.49 5.23 14.50
C ILE A 57 -9.38 4.24 13.74
N ARG A 58 -9.03 2.96 13.71
CA ARG A 58 -9.86 1.92 13.07
C ARG A 58 -11.25 1.88 13.68
N GLY A 59 -11.37 2.01 15.00
CA GLY A 59 -12.64 2.08 15.71
C GLY A 59 -13.51 3.24 15.24
N ASP A 60 -12.93 4.44 15.17
CA ASP A 60 -13.62 5.63 14.66
C ASP A 60 -14.12 5.43 13.23
N PHE A 61 -13.25 4.98 12.33
CA PHE A 61 -13.60 4.73 10.92
C PHE A 61 -14.58 3.55 10.74
N SER A 62 -14.68 2.63 11.70
CA SER A 62 -15.61 1.49 11.64
C SER A 62 -16.97 1.76 12.28
N CYS A 63 -17.05 2.69 13.24
CA CYS A 63 -18.24 2.92 14.04
C CYS A 63 -18.99 4.21 13.70
N LYS A 64 -18.36 5.15 12.98
CA LYS A 64 -18.93 6.45 12.63
C LYS A 64 -19.39 6.46 11.16
N PRO A 65 -20.70 6.41 10.87
CA PRO A 65 -21.22 6.37 9.50
C PRO A 65 -20.79 7.57 8.65
N GLU A 66 -20.61 8.73 9.26
CA GLU A 66 -20.11 9.93 8.60
C GLU A 66 -18.67 9.76 8.11
N LEU A 67 -17.80 9.11 8.89
CA LEU A 67 -16.43 8.84 8.49
C LEU A 67 -16.37 7.78 7.39
N GLN A 68 -17.24 6.77 7.45
CA GLN A 68 -17.35 5.75 6.39
C GLN A 68 -17.74 6.38 5.05
N ARG A 69 -18.77 7.22 5.04
CA ARG A 69 -19.18 7.94 3.83
C ARG A 69 -18.07 8.83 3.27
N LEU A 70 -17.31 9.49 4.14
CA LEU A 70 -16.16 10.30 3.70
C LEU A 70 -15.07 9.45 3.04
N VAL A 71 -14.82 8.24 3.55
CA VAL A 71 -13.87 7.30 2.93
C VAL A 71 -14.36 6.89 1.54
N GLU A 72 -15.63 6.48 1.41
CA GLU A 72 -16.24 6.08 0.13
C GLU A 72 -16.18 7.20 -0.92
N GLN A 73 -16.33 8.46 -0.49
CA GLN A 73 -16.26 9.61 -1.39
C GLN A 73 -14.81 9.99 -1.77
N ALA A 74 -13.88 9.89 -0.82
CA ALA A 74 -12.48 10.26 -1.03
C ALA A 74 -11.71 9.21 -1.83
N TYR A 75 -12.07 7.94 -1.66
CA TYR A 75 -11.47 6.79 -2.33
C TYR A 75 -12.58 5.94 -2.96
N PRO A 76 -13.22 6.42 -4.04
CA PRO A 76 -14.29 5.68 -4.70
C PRO A 76 -13.76 4.38 -5.30
N ASP A 77 -14.53 3.29 -5.20
CA ASP A 77 -14.16 2.01 -5.80
C ASP A 77 -14.02 2.17 -7.32
N GLU A 78 -12.83 1.91 -7.83
CA GLU A 78 -12.46 2.00 -9.24
C GLU A 78 -13.15 0.96 -10.16
N SER A 79 -14.10 0.18 -9.62
CA SER A 79 -15.01 -0.67 -10.39
C SER A 79 -16.03 0.09 -11.26
N GLY A 80 -16.14 1.42 -11.09
CA GLY A 80 -17.01 2.29 -11.89
C GLY A 80 -16.30 3.17 -12.92
N VAL A 81 -14.98 3.08 -13.07
CA VAL A 81 -14.30 3.73 -14.19
C VAL A 81 -14.35 2.74 -15.34
N GLU A 82 -15.38 2.84 -16.18
CA GLU A 82 -15.25 2.32 -17.55
C GLU A 82 -13.99 2.97 -18.12
N CYS A 83 -12.93 2.17 -18.26
CA CYS A 83 -11.83 2.49 -19.13
C CYS A 83 -12.43 2.62 -20.53
N HIS A 84 -12.93 3.80 -20.87
CA HIS A 84 -13.11 4.19 -22.26
C HIS A 84 -11.70 4.16 -22.86
N ALA A 85 -11.34 3.01 -23.43
CA ALA A 85 -10.26 2.93 -24.37
C ALA A 85 -10.44 4.07 -25.38
N PRO A 86 -9.39 4.82 -25.75
CA PRO A 86 -9.50 5.84 -26.78
C PRO A 86 -10.14 5.19 -28.01
N SER A 87 -11.28 5.72 -28.46
CA SER A 87 -11.92 5.25 -29.69
C SER A 87 -10.90 5.39 -30.82
N GLU A 88 -10.53 4.28 -31.45
CA GLU A 88 -9.66 4.30 -32.63
C GLU A 88 -10.24 5.24 -33.69
N PRO A 89 -9.41 6.07 -34.36
CA PRO A 89 -9.88 6.88 -35.48
C PRO A 89 -10.24 5.95 -36.64
N ASN A 90 -11.52 5.91 -36.95
CA ASN A 90 -12.10 5.17 -38.05
C ASN A 90 -11.80 5.89 -39.38
N ASP A 91 -10.62 5.68 -39.95
CA ASP A 91 -10.27 6.15 -41.29
C ASP A 91 -9.62 5.04 -42.13
N ALA A 92 -10.46 4.19 -42.70
CA ALA A 92 -10.16 3.49 -43.94
C ALA A 92 -11.33 3.70 -44.91
N GLN A 93 -11.39 4.91 -45.47
CA GLN A 93 -12.26 5.22 -46.60
C GLN A 93 -11.80 4.44 -47.83
N SER A 94 -12.75 3.65 -48.34
CA SER A 94 -12.95 3.24 -49.73
C SER A 94 -12.18 4.08 -50.78
N LEU A 95 -11.30 3.41 -51.54
CA LEU A 95 -10.87 3.86 -52.86
C LEU A 95 -11.28 2.83 -53.90
N ASP A 96 -12.42 3.08 -54.52
CA ASP A 96 -12.89 2.48 -55.78
C ASP A 96 -12.67 3.47 -56.94
N LYS A 97 -12.46 2.90 -58.14
CA LYS A 97 -12.42 3.48 -59.51
C LYS A 97 -11.07 4.09 -59.95
N GLY A 98 -10.44 3.66 -61.04
CA GLY A 98 -10.75 2.65 -62.05
C GLY A 98 -9.88 2.82 -63.31
N SER A 99 -9.56 1.68 -63.93
CA SER A 99 -9.34 1.43 -65.37
C SER A 99 -8.20 2.11 -66.17
N LEU A 100 -7.43 1.27 -66.88
CA LEU A 100 -6.91 1.31 -68.27
C LEU A 100 -5.66 0.37 -68.29
N ILE A 101 -5.36 -0.58 -69.19
CA ILE A 101 -5.83 -1.02 -70.52
C ILE A 101 -5.36 -2.48 -70.75
N LEU A 102 -6.17 -3.18 -71.53
CA LEU A 102 -6.03 -4.43 -72.26
C LEU A 102 -4.65 -4.73 -72.90
N SER A 103 -4.20 -5.99 -72.88
CA SER A 103 -3.61 -6.64 -74.06
C SER A 103 -3.76 -8.17 -73.96
N HIS A 104 -4.49 -8.70 -74.94
CA HIS A 104 -4.68 -10.10 -75.28
C HIS A 104 -3.37 -10.86 -75.46
N HIS A 105 -3.35 -12.15 -75.10
CA HIS A 105 -3.09 -13.22 -76.08
C HIS A 105 -3.70 -14.55 -75.60
N ASN A 106 -4.32 -15.23 -76.57
CA ASN A 106 -5.20 -16.39 -76.46
C ASN A 106 -4.46 -17.71 -76.22
N LEU A 107 -5.25 -18.71 -75.80
CA LEU A 107 -4.96 -20.14 -75.69
C LEU A 107 -4.23 -20.75 -76.90
N GLY A 108 -3.35 -21.70 -76.59
CA GLY A 108 -2.79 -22.74 -77.46
C GLY A 108 -2.18 -23.83 -76.60
#